data_AF-A0A6V7IG75-F1
#
_entry.id   AF-A0A6V7IG75-F1
#
_cell.length_a   1.000
_cell.length_b   1.000
_cell.length_c   1.000
_cell.angle_alpha   90.00
_cell.angle_beta   90.00
_cell.angle_gamma   90.00
#
_symmetry.space_group_name_H-M   'P 1'
#
loop_
_entity.id
_entity.type
_entity.pdbx_description
1 polymer ?
#
loop_
_entity_poly.entity_id
_entity_poly.type
_entity_poly.pdbx_seq_one_letter_code
_entity_poly.pdbx_strand_id
1 'polypeptide(L)'
;KPEYKTMFNKGMFNNINPPELTFFFIEGMKNLGRVIGDWPELGKTYGDKITRLAGTFYARTAECRLPIDAEFNVINHGDFWVNNMLFRYDDDGQVTNHIF
;
A
#
# COMPACT_ATOMS: atom_id res chain seq x y z
N LYS A 1 -6.65 11.54 -24.54
CA LYS A 1 -6.22 11.47 -23.12
C LYS A 1 -6.94 10.27 -22.49
N PRO A 2 -6.31 9.50 -21.57
CA PRO A 2 -6.94 8.34 -20.95
C PRO A 2 -8.24 8.74 -20.24
N GLU A 3 -9.31 7.99 -20.47
CA GLU A 3 -10.66 8.29 -19.97
C GLU A 3 -10.71 8.38 -18.43
N TYR A 4 -9.98 7.51 -17.73
CA TYR A 4 -10.05 7.38 -16.28
C TYR A 4 -8.96 8.13 -15.51
N LYS A 5 -8.23 9.04 -16.16
CA LYS A 5 -7.05 9.70 -15.56
C LYS A 5 -7.35 10.45 -14.26
N THR A 6 -8.58 10.96 -14.09
CA THR A 6 -8.99 11.73 -12.91
C THR A 6 -9.86 10.95 -11.93
N MET A 7 -10.34 9.76 -12.32
CA MET A 7 -11.31 8.99 -11.52
C MET A 7 -10.63 8.28 -10.34
N PHE A 8 -9.46 7.68 -10.56
CA PHE A 8 -8.75 6.86 -9.58
C PHE A 8 -7.57 7.61 -8.93
N ASN A 9 -7.80 8.85 -8.50
CA ASN A 9 -6.76 9.70 -7.92
C ASN A 9 -6.86 9.87 -6.40
N LYS A 10 -7.74 9.13 -5.72
CA LYS A 10 -7.90 9.11 -4.27
C LYS A 10 -7.89 7.66 -3.76
N GLY A 11 -6.91 7.33 -2.93
CA GLY A 11 -6.78 6.02 -2.30
C GLY A 11 -6.30 6.13 -0.86
N MET A 12 -5.89 5.01 -0.28
CA MET A 12 -5.47 4.90 1.13
C MET A 12 -4.37 5.89 1.53
N PHE A 13 -3.38 6.08 0.65
CA PHE A 13 -2.29 7.04 0.88
C PHE A 13 -2.55 8.33 0.12
N ASN A 14 -3.34 9.21 0.72
CA ASN A 14 -3.66 10.52 0.15
C ASN A 14 -3.66 11.59 1.25
N ASN A 15 -3.05 12.74 0.96
CA ASN A 15 -2.94 13.87 1.88
C ASN A 15 -4.29 14.55 2.18
N ILE A 16 -5.35 14.25 1.42
CA ILE A 16 -6.71 14.70 1.74
C ILE A 16 -7.41 13.85 2.81
N ASN A 17 -6.86 12.66 3.12
CA ASN A 17 -7.48 11.77 4.09
C ASN A 17 -7.37 12.36 5.51
N PRO A 18 -8.25 11.94 6.43
CA PRO A 18 -8.25 12.45 7.80
C PRO A 18 -6.91 12.23 8.51
N PRO A 19 -6.46 13.15 9.38
CA PRO A 19 -5.22 13.03 10.14
C PRO A 19 -5.12 11.72 10.96
N GLU A 20 -6.26 11.17 11.38
CA GLU A 20 -6.36 9.93 12.13
C GLU A 20 -5.82 8.74 11.34
N LEU A 21 -5.99 8.73 10.02
CA LEU A 21 -5.44 7.67 9.16
C LEU A 21 -3.91 7.77 9.09
N THR A 22 -3.39 8.99 8.92
CA THR A 22 -1.94 9.24 8.96
C THR A 22 -1.36 8.83 10.31
N PHE A 23 -2.02 9.20 11.40
CA PHE A 23 -1.63 8.83 12.76
C PHE A 23 -1.60 7.32 12.96
N PHE A 24 -2.64 6.60 12.50
CA PHE A 24 -2.71 5.14 12.56
C PHE A 24 -1.47 4.48 11.92
N PHE A 25 -1.08 4.91 10.71
CA PHE A 25 0.11 4.36 10.05
C PHE A 25 1.41 4.73 10.76
N ILE A 26 1.56 5.98 11.19
CA ILE A 26 2.77 6.44 11.89
C ILE A 26 2.98 5.65 13.18
N GLU A 27 1.95 5.56 14.03
CA GLU A 27 2.06 4.86 15.30
C GLU A 27 2.16 3.34 15.11
N GLY A 28 1.45 2.77 14.13
CA GLY A 28 1.60 1.36 13.75
C GLY A 28 3.04 1.02 13.38
N MET A 29 3.68 1.86 12.55
CA MET A 29 5.08 1.65 12.17
C MET A 29 6.07 1.82 13.33
N LYS A 30 5.87 2.81 14.21
CA LYS A 30 6.72 2.96 15.41
C LYS A 30 6.62 1.73 16.31
N ASN A 31 5.41 1.23 16.55
CA ASN A 31 5.19 0.03 17.34
C ASN A 31 5.82 -1.20 16.68
N LEU A 32 5.68 -1.34 15.36
CA LEU A 32 6.35 -2.40 14.60
C LEU A 32 7.88 -2.31 14.72
N GLY A 33 8.44 -1.11 14.57
CA GLY A 33 9.88 -0.88 14.73
C GLY A 33 10.39 -1.27 16.12
N ARG A 34 9.63 -0.97 17.18
CA ARG A 34 9.95 -1.40 18.54
C ARG A 34 10.01 -2.92 18.67
N VAL A 35 8.99 -3.63 18.17
CA VAL A 35 8.90 -5.10 18.27
C VAL A 35 9.98 -5.79 17.42
N ILE A 36 10.23 -5.31 16.20
CA ILE A 36 11.30 -5.81 15.33
C ILE A 36 12.68 -5.66 15.99
N GLY A 37 12.87 -4.59 16.79
CA GLY A 37 14.11 -4.34 17.51
C GLY A 37 14.54 -5.51 18.42
N ASP A 38 13.57 -6.28 18.92
CA ASP A 38 13.78 -7.41 19.83
C ASP A 38 13.85 -8.77 19.09
N TRP A 39 13.58 -8.83 17.79
CA TRP A 39 13.59 -10.09 17.03
C TRP A 39 15.01 -10.55 16.70
N PRO A 40 15.38 -11.81 16.95
CA PRO A 40 16.74 -12.29 16.74
C PRO A 40 17.18 -12.30 15.26
N GLU A 41 16.26 -12.44 14.32
CA GLU A 41 16.54 -12.49 12.87
C GLU A 41 16.75 -11.10 12.26
N LEU A 42 16.26 -10.04 12.91
CA LEU A 42 16.27 -8.67 12.39
C LEU A 42 16.99 -7.72 13.35
N GLY A 43 16.47 -7.60 14.56
CA GLY A 43 17.03 -6.83 15.65
C GLY A 43 17.00 -5.31 15.43
N LYS A 44 17.72 -4.62 16.32
CA LYS A 44 17.75 -3.16 16.44
C LYS A 44 18.01 -2.42 15.12
N THR A 45 18.87 -2.95 14.25
CA THR A 45 19.19 -2.30 12.97
C THR A 45 17.96 -2.09 12.09
N TYR A 46 17.07 -3.08 11.99
CA TYR A 46 15.85 -2.96 11.20
C TYR A 46 14.74 -2.25 11.98
N GLY A 47 14.65 -2.44 13.30
CA GLY A 47 13.72 -1.70 14.16
C GLY A 47 13.93 -0.18 14.07
N ASP A 48 15.18 0.28 14.13
CA ASP A 48 15.55 1.69 14.00
C ASP A 48 15.23 2.23 12.60
N LYS A 49 15.44 1.43 11.54
CA LYS A 49 15.11 1.81 10.15
C LYS A 49 13.61 2.05 9.99
N ILE A 50 12.77 1.13 10.47
CA ILE A 50 11.30 1.25 10.39
C ILE A 50 10.81 2.46 11.20
N THR A 51 11.33 2.62 12.42
CA THR A 51 10.98 3.74 13.30
C THR A 51 11.34 5.09 12.67
N ARG A 52 12.52 5.20 12.04
CA ARG A 52 12.94 6.42 11.33
C ARG A 52 12.07 6.71 10.10
N LEU A 53 11.63 5.67 9.39
CA LEU A 53 10.76 5.84 8.23
C LEU A 53 9.35 6.31 8.62
N ALA A 54 8.84 5.86 9.77
CA ALA A 54 7.46 6.08 10.21
C ALA A 54 6.98 7.53 10.04
N GLY A 55 7.76 8.52 10.49
CA GLY A 55 7.35 9.92 10.46
C GLY A 55 7.18 10.53 9.05
N THR A 56 7.76 9.92 8.02
CA THR A 56 7.65 10.40 6.62
C THR A 56 6.95 9.42 5.70
N PHE A 57 6.65 8.20 6.19
CA PHE A 57 6.10 7.12 5.39
C PHE A 57 4.83 7.53 4.65
N TYR A 58 3.83 8.02 5.36
CA TYR A 58 2.52 8.30 4.77
C TYR A 58 2.61 9.35 3.67
N ALA A 59 3.33 10.45 3.91
CA ALA A 59 3.54 11.52 2.93
C ALA A 59 4.30 11.03 1.70
N ARG A 60 5.41 10.29 1.89
CA ARG A 60 6.18 9.72 0.78
C ARG A 60 5.36 8.74 -0.05
N THR A 61 4.59 7.86 0.59
CA THR A 61 3.71 6.92 -0.13
C THR A 61 2.60 7.66 -0.89
N ALA A 62 2.07 8.75 -0.34
CA ALA A 62 1.10 9.60 -1.03
C ALA A 62 1.69 10.35 -2.24
N GLU A 63 2.99 10.65 -2.23
CA GLU A 63 3.72 11.22 -3.37
C GLU A 63 4.00 10.16 -4.45
N CYS A 64 4.43 8.95 -4.06
CA CYS A 64 4.78 7.87 -4.99
C CYS A 64 3.63 7.43 -5.91
N ARG A 65 2.37 7.71 -5.54
CA ARG A 65 1.20 7.34 -6.35
C ARG A 65 0.78 8.41 -7.37
N LEU A 66 1.40 9.59 -7.34
CA LEU A 66 0.99 10.68 -8.22
C LEU A 66 1.38 10.31 -9.67
N PRO A 67 0.47 10.49 -10.64
CA PRO A 67 0.78 10.19 -12.03
C PRO A 67 1.85 11.14 -12.56
N ILE A 68 2.78 10.60 -13.35
CA ILE A 68 3.84 11.38 -14.00
C ILE A 68 3.42 11.61 -15.44
N ASP A 69 3.12 12.86 -15.81
CA ASP A 69 2.54 13.20 -17.12
C ASP A 69 3.41 12.80 -18.32
N ALA A 70 4.72 12.72 -18.15
CA ALA A 70 5.68 12.33 -19.18
C ALA A 70 5.87 10.80 -19.31
N GLU A 71 5.22 10.01 -18.46
CA GLU A 71 5.42 8.55 -18.39
C GLU A 71 4.15 7.76 -18.69
N PHE A 72 4.33 6.44 -18.85
CA PHE A 72 3.22 5.51 -18.98
C PHE A 72 2.62 5.21 -17.61
N ASN A 73 1.39 5.69 -17.38
CA ASN A 73 0.70 5.53 -16.11
C ASN A 73 -0.31 4.38 -16.20
N VAL A 74 -0.35 3.53 -15.18
CA VAL A 74 -1.30 2.42 -15.05
C VAL A 74 -2.17 2.59 -13.81
N ILE A 75 -3.39 2.05 -13.87
CA ILE A 75 -4.24 1.90 -12.68
C ILE A 75 -3.71 0.70 -11.89
N ASN A 76 -3.44 0.91 -10.61
CA ASN A 76 -2.99 -0.14 -9.69
C ASN A 76 -4.11 -0.49 -8.71
N HIS A 77 -4.24 -1.76 -8.35
CA HIS A 77 -5.23 -2.24 -7.38
C HIS A 77 -5.01 -1.65 -5.97
N GLY A 78 -3.74 -1.47 -5.56
CA GLY A 78 -3.37 -0.85 -4.28
C GLY A 78 -3.34 -1.78 -3.07
N ASP A 79 -3.79 -3.04 -3.21
CA ASP A 79 -3.74 -4.08 -2.18
C ASP A 79 -3.75 -5.48 -2.82
N PHE A 80 -2.66 -5.82 -3.51
CA PHE A 80 -2.57 -7.01 -4.35
C PHE A 80 -1.95 -8.19 -3.59
N TRP A 81 -2.79 -9.07 -3.04
CA TRP A 81 -2.36 -10.28 -2.35
C TRP A 81 -3.40 -11.40 -2.53
N VAL A 82 -3.01 -12.64 -2.21
CA VAL A 82 -3.75 -13.88 -2.55
C VAL A 82 -5.20 -13.90 -2.04
N ASN A 83 -5.49 -13.23 -0.92
CA ASN A 83 -6.84 -13.18 -0.36
C ASN A 83 -7.76 -12.20 -1.08
N ASN A 84 -7.20 -11.26 -1.85
CA ASN A 84 -7.94 -10.34 -2.70
C ASN A 84 -8.03 -10.84 -4.15
N MET A 85 -7.78 -12.14 -4.39
CA MET A 85 -7.94 -12.78 -5.69
C MET A 85 -9.25 -13.56 -5.71
N LEU A 86 -10.13 -13.22 -6.64
CA LEU A 86 -11.33 -13.99 -6.92
C LEU A 86 -11.10 -14.85 -8.16
N PHE A 87 -11.58 -16.08 -8.13
CA PHE A 87 -11.49 -17.00 -9.25
C PHE A 87 -12.87 -17.23 -9.85
N ARG A 88 -12.92 -17.24 -11.18
CA ARG A 88 -14.09 -17.68 -11.92
C ARG A 88 -13.98 -19.19 -12.11
N TYR A 89 -15.09 -19.87 -11.85
CA TYR A 89 -15.21 -21.32 -12.02
C TYR A 89 -16.17 -21.63 -13.18
N ASP A 90 -15.92 -22.73 -13.87
CA ASP A 90 -16.90 -23.33 -14.77
C ASP A 90 -17.88 -24.26 -14.02
N ASP A 91 -18.77 -24.91 -14.77
CA ASP A 91 -19.81 -25.80 -14.24
C ASP A 91 -19.22 -27.07 -13.58
N ASP A 92 -17.98 -27.45 -13.95
CA ASP A 92 -17.24 -28.58 -13.37
C ASP A 92 -16.39 -28.16 -12.15
N GLY A 93 -16.53 -26.91 -11.70
CA GLY A 93 -15.80 -26.35 -10.56
C GLY A 93 -14.32 -26.12 -10.84
N GLN A 94 -13.89 -26.08 -12.10
CA GLN A 94 -12.51 -25.79 -12.48
C GLN A 94 -12.29 -24.29 -12.64
N VAL A 95 -11.11 -23.82 -12.24
CA VAL A 95 -10.73 -22.42 -12.39
C VAL A 95 -10.51 -22.10 -13.86
N THR A 96 -11.28 -21.15 -14.39
CA THR A 96 -11.17 -20.71 -15.79
C THR A 96 -10.56 -19.32 -15.92
N ASN A 97 -10.69 -18.48 -14.89
CA ASN A 97 -10.13 -17.13 -14.90
C ASN A 97 -9.90 -16.61 -13.47
N HIS A 98 -9.21 -15.48 -13.36
CA HIS A 98 -9.12 -14.67 -12.15
C HIS A 98 -9.73 -13.29 -12.42
N ILE A 99 -10.30 -12.68 -11.39
CA ILE A 99 -10.92 -11.36 -11.45
C ILE A 99 -10.12 -10.41 -10.54
N PHE A 100 -9.82 -9.23 -11.08
CA PHE A 100 -9.35 -8.05 -10.36
C PHE A 100 -10.33 -6.90 -10.60
#